data_AF-A0A2S3IQ27-F1
#
_entry.id   AF-A0A2S3IQ27-F1
#
_cell.length_a   1.000
_cell.length_b   1.000
_cell.length_c   1.000
_cell.angle_alpha   90.00
_cell.angle_beta   90.00
_cell.angle_gamma   90.00
#
_symmetry.space_group_name_H-M   'P 1'
#
loop_
_entity.id
_entity.type
_entity.pdbx_description
1 polymer ?
#
loop_
_entity_poly.entity_id
_entity_poly.type
_entity_poly.pdbx_seq_one_letter_code
_entity_poly.pdbx_strand_id
1 'polypeptide(L)'
;MATPTRLSVDDVLRVNGSRRFAAAMAAASPFASLADALLAARRIWLNEVDVNGWLEAFAAHPAIGTTSPSVSKWSKEEQSAALSTSTDSTAQELAEWNARYREKFGFVFMICASGRTAPEVLAELKRRYTNRPIVELENAAQEELKITELRLAKLFSSEPTVPSHTTESPTIQSDKAAGSSNRSRPPITTHVLDVARGSPASGIEVHLEMWKDVSAPPSFRNKDFNGWATLGTSVTNNDGRSGQLMDIVNNVAPGFYRISFNTGKYAPAGFFPYVSIIFEIKANQTAEHFHVPLLHSPFSFTTYRGS
;
A
#
# COMPACT_ATOMS: atom_id res chain seq x y z
N MET A 1 -13.53 -13.95 -21.69
CA MET A 1 -13.19 -12.79 -20.82
C MET A 1 -14.37 -12.57 -19.90
N ALA A 2 -14.15 -12.45 -18.58
CA ALA A 2 -15.24 -12.14 -17.65
C ALA A 2 -15.82 -10.76 -17.99
N THR A 3 -17.15 -10.63 -17.91
CA THR A 3 -17.84 -9.36 -18.15
C THR A 3 -17.45 -8.38 -17.03
N PRO A 4 -16.99 -7.16 -17.35
CA PRO A 4 -16.65 -6.16 -16.33
C PRO A 4 -17.84 -5.85 -15.41
N THR A 5 -17.63 -5.90 -14.09
CA THR A 5 -18.66 -5.61 -13.09
C THR A 5 -18.86 -4.10 -12.97
N ARG A 6 -20.08 -3.62 -13.25
CA ARG A 6 -20.47 -2.22 -13.06
C ARG A 6 -21.02 -2.03 -11.65
N LEU A 7 -20.58 -0.98 -10.95
CA LEU A 7 -21.09 -0.65 -9.62
C LEU A 7 -21.96 0.61 -9.71
N SER A 8 -23.20 0.55 -9.23
CA SER A 8 -24.01 1.75 -9.01
C SER A 8 -23.59 2.46 -7.71
N VAL A 9 -24.00 3.73 -7.56
CA VAL A 9 -23.78 4.47 -6.31
C VAL A 9 -24.41 3.73 -5.12
N ASP A 10 -25.60 3.15 -5.31
CA ASP A 10 -26.31 2.41 -4.27
C ASP A 10 -25.59 1.12 -3.87
N ASP A 11 -24.97 0.43 -4.83
CA ASP A 11 -24.14 -0.76 -4.54
C ASP A 11 -22.96 -0.39 -3.64
N VAL A 12 -22.31 0.74 -3.93
CA VAL A 12 -21.16 1.20 -3.14
C VAL A 12 -21.59 1.75 -1.78
N LEU A 13 -22.74 2.43 -1.68
CA LEU A 13 -23.27 2.92 -0.39
C LEU A 13 -23.61 1.77 0.59
N ARG A 14 -23.92 0.57 0.09
CA ARG A 14 -24.07 -0.63 0.93
C ARG A 14 -22.74 -1.09 1.53
N VAL A 15 -21.64 -0.82 0.84
CA VAL A 15 -20.28 -1.20 1.23
C VAL A 15 -19.69 -0.16 2.19
N ASN A 16 -19.76 1.12 1.84
CA ASN A 16 -19.17 2.24 2.57
C ASN A 16 -20.14 3.44 2.59
N GLY A 17 -20.38 4.01 3.78
CA GLY A 17 -21.40 5.04 3.97
C GLY A 17 -21.07 6.41 3.34
N SER A 18 -19.86 6.62 2.83
CA SER A 18 -19.46 7.88 2.20
C SER A 18 -20.07 8.04 0.81
N ARG A 19 -20.90 9.08 0.63
CA ARG A 19 -21.47 9.46 -0.67
C ARG A 19 -20.40 9.88 -1.67
N ARG A 20 -19.34 10.55 -1.19
CA ARG A 20 -18.21 10.97 -2.02
C ARG A 20 -17.45 9.75 -2.55
N PHE A 21 -17.15 8.78 -1.67
CA PHE A 21 -16.55 7.51 -2.07
C PHE A 21 -17.43 6.74 -3.06
N ALA A 22 -18.73 6.64 -2.77
CA ALA A 22 -19.68 5.90 -3.59
C ALA A 22 -19.81 6.48 -5.01
N ALA A 23 -19.92 7.81 -5.13
CA ALA A 23 -19.95 8.48 -6.42
C ALA A 23 -18.66 8.24 -7.22
N ALA A 24 -17.49 8.36 -6.59
CA ALA A 24 -16.21 8.17 -7.25
C ALA A 24 -15.98 6.71 -7.69
N MET A 25 -16.33 5.73 -6.86
CA MET A 25 -16.24 4.30 -7.20
C MET A 25 -17.18 3.93 -8.35
N ALA A 26 -18.42 4.43 -8.33
CA ALA A 26 -19.38 4.18 -9.40
C ALA A 26 -18.89 4.78 -10.74
N ALA A 27 -18.32 5.99 -10.71
CA ALA A 27 -17.74 6.65 -11.87
C ALA A 27 -16.47 5.96 -12.40
N ALA A 28 -15.69 5.31 -11.53
CA ALA A 28 -14.51 4.53 -11.91
C ALA A 28 -14.85 3.14 -12.47
N SER A 29 -16.11 2.69 -12.34
CA SER A 29 -16.58 1.41 -12.86
C SER A 29 -16.94 1.49 -14.37
N PRO A 30 -16.97 0.38 -15.12
CA PRO A 30 -16.92 -1.02 -14.66
C PRO A 30 -15.50 -1.54 -14.40
N PHE A 31 -15.35 -2.48 -13.47
CA PHE A 31 -14.09 -3.11 -13.10
C PHE A 31 -13.95 -4.50 -13.74
N ALA A 32 -12.76 -4.82 -14.26
CA ALA A 32 -12.52 -6.13 -14.87
C ALA A 32 -12.40 -7.27 -13.83
N SER A 33 -12.02 -6.93 -12.59
CA SER A 33 -11.88 -7.89 -11.49
C SER A 33 -12.08 -7.24 -10.12
N LEU A 34 -12.26 -8.07 -9.09
CA LEU A 34 -12.21 -7.61 -7.70
C LEU A 34 -10.87 -6.91 -7.37
N ALA A 35 -9.76 -7.39 -7.94
CA ALA A 35 -8.44 -6.78 -7.71
C ALA A 35 -8.41 -5.33 -8.22
N ASP A 36 -8.98 -5.07 -9.39
CA ASP A 36 -9.08 -3.72 -9.96
C ASP A 36 -9.99 -2.81 -9.12
N ALA A 37 -11.12 -3.35 -8.65
CA ALA A 37 -12.03 -2.63 -7.76
C ALA A 37 -11.37 -2.28 -6.42
N LEU A 38 -10.59 -3.19 -5.83
CA LEU A 38 -9.85 -2.95 -4.58
C LEU A 38 -8.73 -1.91 -4.78
N LEU A 39 -8.01 -1.95 -5.91
CA LEU A 39 -7.02 -0.92 -6.25
C LEU A 39 -7.67 0.47 -6.38
N ALA A 40 -8.81 0.55 -7.09
CA ALA A 40 -9.57 1.78 -7.22
C ALA A 40 -10.09 2.28 -5.85
N ALA A 41 -10.63 1.38 -5.03
CA ALA A 41 -11.14 1.71 -3.69
C ALA A 41 -10.05 2.31 -2.80
N ARG A 42 -8.87 1.68 -2.72
CA ARG A 42 -7.72 2.20 -1.94
C ARG A 42 -7.31 3.58 -2.43
N ARG A 43 -7.16 3.75 -3.74
CA ARG A 43 -6.76 5.01 -4.36
C ARG A 43 -7.77 6.12 -4.06
N ILE A 44 -9.05 5.88 -4.28
CA ILE A 44 -10.12 6.87 -4.07
C ILE A 44 -10.24 7.20 -2.58
N TRP A 45 -10.29 6.20 -1.71
CA TRP A 45 -10.48 6.40 -0.27
C TRP A 45 -9.37 7.22 0.38
N LEU A 46 -8.11 6.96 0.00
CA LEU A 46 -6.95 7.59 0.63
C LEU A 46 -6.55 8.92 -0.02
N ASN A 47 -6.95 9.18 -1.27
CA ASN A 47 -6.48 10.36 -2.02
C ASN A 47 -7.59 11.32 -2.47
N GLU A 48 -8.84 10.87 -2.60
CA GLU A 48 -9.94 11.69 -3.14
C GLU A 48 -11.06 11.96 -2.14
N VAL A 49 -11.21 11.12 -1.14
CA VAL A 49 -12.20 11.29 -0.06
C VAL A 49 -11.58 12.14 1.04
N ASP A 50 -12.23 13.25 1.34
CA ASP A 50 -11.81 14.15 2.41
C ASP A 50 -12.30 13.68 3.79
N VAL A 51 -11.90 14.40 4.84
CA VAL A 51 -12.30 14.11 6.22
C VAL A 51 -13.82 14.09 6.40
N ASN A 52 -14.58 14.92 5.66
CA ASN A 52 -16.04 14.90 5.74
C ASN A 52 -16.60 13.59 5.20
N GLY A 53 -16.06 13.10 4.09
CA GLY A 53 -16.41 11.79 3.54
C GLY A 53 -16.04 10.64 4.49
N TRP A 54 -14.90 10.71 5.18
CA TRP A 54 -14.54 9.73 6.20
C TRP A 54 -15.52 9.72 7.37
N LEU A 55 -15.82 10.89 7.94
CA LEU A 55 -16.76 11.02 9.06
C LEU A 55 -18.17 10.57 8.69
N GLU A 56 -18.60 10.82 7.45
CA GLU A 56 -19.86 10.32 6.91
C GLU A 56 -19.89 8.79 6.87
N ALA A 57 -18.80 8.15 6.41
CA ALA A 57 -18.70 6.69 6.43
C ALA A 57 -18.78 6.16 7.87
N PHE A 58 -18.03 6.74 8.81
CA PHE A 58 -18.03 6.29 10.21
C PHE A 58 -19.42 6.41 10.84
N ALA A 59 -20.15 7.48 10.55
CA ALA A 59 -21.50 7.69 11.06
C ALA A 59 -22.52 6.65 10.57
N ALA A 60 -22.24 5.96 9.46
CA ALA A 60 -23.08 4.88 8.95
C ALA A 60 -22.90 3.55 9.71
N HIS A 61 -21.91 3.44 10.61
CA HIS A 61 -21.68 2.23 11.39
C HIS A 61 -22.34 2.27 12.77
N PRO A 62 -22.96 1.15 13.21
CA PRO A 62 -23.38 1.01 14.59
C PRO A 62 -22.15 0.87 15.52
N ALA A 63 -22.28 1.31 16.76
CA ALA A 63 -21.27 1.07 17.78
C ALA A 63 -21.10 -0.45 18.04
N ILE A 64 -19.86 -0.90 18.22
CA ILE A 64 -19.58 -2.32 18.48
C ILE A 64 -20.24 -2.76 19.79
N GLY A 65 -20.95 -3.89 19.74
CA GLY A 65 -21.65 -4.45 20.91
C GLY A 65 -23.10 -3.97 21.07
N THR A 66 -23.60 -3.15 20.14
CA THR A 66 -25.02 -2.75 20.11
C THR A 66 -25.82 -3.59 19.12
N THR A 67 -27.04 -3.99 19.50
CA THR A 67 -28.01 -4.60 18.58
C THR A 67 -29.06 -3.56 18.24
N SER A 68 -29.02 -3.03 17.01
CA SER A 68 -30.14 -2.25 16.46
C SER A 68 -30.83 -3.03 15.35
N PRO A 69 -32.19 -3.00 15.26
CA PRO A 69 -32.91 -3.59 14.15
C PRO A 69 -32.55 -2.96 12.79
N SER A 70 -31.96 -1.76 12.77
CA SER A 70 -31.50 -1.07 11.55
C SER A 70 -30.10 -1.49 11.07
N VAL A 71 -29.42 -2.40 11.78
CA VAL A 71 -28.06 -2.84 11.42
C VAL A 71 -28.10 -3.79 10.22
N SER A 72 -27.29 -3.47 9.19
CA SER A 72 -27.19 -4.29 7.97
C SER A 72 -26.74 -5.73 8.29
N LYS A 73 -27.12 -6.69 7.43
CA LYS A 73 -26.72 -8.10 7.58
C LYS A 73 -25.20 -8.24 7.67
N TRP A 74 -24.45 -7.46 6.89
CA TRP A 74 -22.98 -7.48 6.89
C TRP A 74 -22.40 -7.02 8.22
N SER A 75 -22.95 -5.97 8.83
CA SER A 75 -22.48 -5.51 10.13
C SER A 75 -22.77 -6.52 11.26
N LYS A 76 -23.90 -7.24 11.20
CA LYS A 76 -24.17 -8.36 12.12
C LYS A 76 -23.16 -9.51 11.97
N GLU A 77 -22.81 -9.86 10.74
CA GLU A 77 -21.79 -10.88 10.45
C GLU A 77 -20.40 -10.44 10.94
N GLU A 78 -20.02 -9.19 10.68
CA GLU A 78 -18.73 -8.60 11.09
C GLU A 78 -18.54 -8.59 12.60
N GLN A 79 -19.59 -8.34 13.36
CA GLN A 79 -19.54 -8.30 14.83
C GLN A 79 -19.89 -9.64 15.51
N SER A 80 -20.16 -10.70 14.74
CA SER A 80 -20.70 -11.96 15.27
C SER A 80 -19.81 -12.60 16.33
N ALA A 81 -18.50 -12.64 16.11
CA ALA A 81 -17.52 -13.16 17.07
C ALA A 81 -17.43 -12.32 18.35
N ALA A 82 -17.53 -11.00 18.24
CA ALA A 82 -17.54 -10.12 19.41
C ALA A 82 -18.82 -10.32 20.23
N LEU A 83 -19.98 -10.39 19.56
CA LEU A 83 -21.27 -10.59 20.23
C LEU A 83 -21.36 -11.97 20.91
N SER A 84 -20.86 -13.04 20.28
CA SER A 84 -20.93 -14.39 20.85
C SER A 84 -19.96 -14.63 22.01
N THR A 85 -18.90 -13.83 22.12
CA THR A 85 -17.87 -13.94 23.17
C THR A 85 -18.02 -12.89 24.27
N SER A 86 -19.07 -12.07 24.22
CA SER A 86 -19.33 -11.05 25.23
C SER A 86 -19.98 -11.64 26.47
N THR A 87 -19.38 -11.37 27.63
CA THR A 87 -20.06 -11.51 28.94
C THR A 87 -20.79 -10.22 29.27
N ASP A 88 -21.70 -10.25 30.25
CA ASP A 88 -22.41 -9.03 30.71
C ASP A 88 -21.43 -7.94 31.17
N SER A 89 -20.36 -8.34 31.87
CA SER A 89 -19.28 -7.45 32.31
C SER A 89 -18.52 -6.83 31.13
N THR A 90 -18.15 -7.63 30.13
CA THR A 90 -17.43 -7.13 28.94
C THR A 90 -18.32 -6.23 28.09
N ALA A 91 -19.61 -6.53 27.98
CA ALA A 91 -20.58 -5.71 27.26
C ALA A 91 -20.73 -4.33 27.91
N GLN A 92 -20.86 -4.29 29.24
CA GLN A 92 -20.92 -3.05 30.01
C GLN A 92 -19.65 -2.22 29.84
N GLU A 93 -18.47 -2.83 29.96
CA GLU A 93 -17.21 -2.11 29.74
C GLU A 93 -17.09 -1.57 28.32
N LEU A 94 -17.46 -2.36 27.30
CA LEU A 94 -17.49 -1.89 25.92
C LEU A 94 -18.41 -0.69 25.73
N ALA A 95 -19.59 -0.68 26.35
CA ALA A 95 -20.51 0.45 26.28
C ALA A 95 -19.92 1.72 26.91
N GLU A 96 -19.35 1.61 28.11
CA GLU A 96 -18.70 2.72 28.81
C GLU A 96 -17.51 3.28 28.02
N TRP A 97 -16.68 2.41 27.48
CA TRP A 97 -15.50 2.81 26.70
C TRP A 97 -15.86 3.38 25.33
N ASN A 98 -16.89 2.87 24.66
CA ASN A 98 -17.43 3.50 23.44
C ASN A 98 -17.94 4.92 23.71
N ALA A 99 -18.60 5.15 24.85
CA ALA A 99 -19.06 6.49 25.23
C ALA A 99 -17.88 7.46 25.42
N ARG A 100 -16.84 7.04 26.17
CA ARG A 100 -15.60 7.83 26.35
C ARG A 100 -14.89 8.09 25.03
N TYR A 101 -14.79 7.09 24.18
CA TYR A 101 -14.16 7.22 22.87
C TYR A 101 -14.88 8.27 22.03
N ARG A 102 -16.22 8.19 21.95
CA ARG A 102 -17.02 9.14 21.18
C ARG A 102 -16.93 10.56 21.73
N GLU A 103 -16.93 10.72 23.05
CA GLU A 103 -16.74 12.02 23.70
C GLU A 103 -15.38 12.65 23.34
N LYS A 104 -14.30 11.86 23.35
CA LYS A 104 -12.95 12.35 23.06
C LYS A 104 -12.73 12.65 21.57
N PHE A 105 -13.13 11.74 20.69
CA PHE A 105 -12.76 11.78 19.27
C PHE A 105 -13.86 12.33 18.35
N GLY A 106 -15.11 12.41 18.82
CA GLY A 106 -16.25 12.95 18.07
C GLY A 106 -16.89 11.97 17.08
N PHE A 107 -16.42 10.74 16.97
CA PHE A 107 -16.97 9.70 16.10
C PHE A 107 -16.97 8.33 16.80
N VAL A 108 -17.69 7.35 16.22
CA VAL A 108 -17.80 5.99 16.77
C VAL A 108 -16.48 5.23 16.67
N PHE A 109 -16.21 4.30 17.59
CA PHE A 109 -14.98 3.49 17.52
C PHE A 109 -15.00 2.58 16.29
N MET A 110 -14.08 2.81 15.36
CA MET A 110 -13.95 2.06 14.12
C MET A 110 -12.90 0.96 14.25
N ILE A 111 -13.32 -0.29 14.01
CA ILE A 111 -12.44 -1.46 13.91
C ILE A 111 -13.06 -2.48 12.97
N CYS A 112 -12.24 -3.11 12.12
CA CYS A 112 -12.65 -4.29 11.38
C CYS A 112 -12.81 -5.47 12.35
N ALA A 113 -14.05 -5.66 12.82
CA ALA A 113 -14.40 -6.65 13.86
C ALA A 113 -14.42 -8.09 13.37
N SER A 114 -14.34 -8.35 12.06
CA SER A 114 -14.39 -9.69 11.47
C SER A 114 -13.34 -10.60 12.13
N GLY A 115 -13.82 -11.64 12.82
CA GLY A 115 -12.98 -12.63 13.51
C GLY A 115 -12.43 -12.21 14.87
N ARG A 116 -12.77 -11.02 15.38
CA ARG A 116 -12.31 -10.52 16.69
C ARG A 116 -13.33 -10.80 17.79
N THR A 117 -12.85 -11.17 18.96
CA THR A 117 -13.62 -11.37 20.18
C THR A 117 -13.90 -10.05 20.90
N ALA A 118 -14.90 -10.01 21.79
CA ALA A 118 -15.22 -8.81 22.56
C ALA A 118 -14.04 -8.30 23.43
N PRO A 119 -13.29 -9.17 24.13
CA PRO A 119 -12.09 -8.74 24.87
C PRO A 119 -11.00 -8.14 23.99
N GLU A 120 -10.77 -8.67 22.78
CA GLU A 120 -9.79 -8.11 21.84
C GLU A 120 -10.21 -6.73 21.33
N VAL A 121 -11.51 -6.54 21.02
CA VAL A 121 -12.06 -5.24 20.64
C VAL A 121 -11.90 -4.24 21.79
N LEU A 122 -12.24 -4.65 23.02
CA LEU A 122 -12.13 -3.80 24.20
C LEU A 122 -10.68 -3.40 24.49
N ALA A 123 -9.74 -4.33 24.36
CA ALA A 123 -8.32 -4.07 24.50
C ALA A 123 -7.82 -3.05 23.46
N GLU A 124 -8.23 -3.21 22.20
CA GLU A 124 -7.84 -2.29 21.13
C GLU A 124 -8.45 -0.90 21.29
N LEU A 125 -9.71 -0.82 21.75
CA LEU A 125 -10.37 0.44 22.10
C LEU A 125 -9.58 1.17 23.20
N LYS A 126 -9.28 0.48 24.32
CA LYS A 126 -8.51 1.05 25.43
C LYS A 126 -7.11 1.50 24.98
N ARG A 127 -6.43 0.70 24.15
CA ARG A 127 -5.10 1.04 23.60
C ARG A 127 -5.16 2.30 22.75
N ARG A 128 -6.08 2.35 21.77
CA ARG A 128 -6.27 3.48 20.84
C ARG A 128 -6.83 4.73 21.51
N TYR A 129 -7.50 4.60 22.66
CA TYR A 129 -7.95 5.76 23.42
C TYR A 129 -6.80 6.69 23.83
N THR A 130 -5.56 6.20 23.94
CA THR A 130 -4.39 7.02 24.24
C THR A 130 -3.89 7.88 23.07
N ASN A 131 -4.39 7.63 21.85
CA ASN A 131 -3.97 8.35 20.65
C ASN A 131 -4.35 9.84 20.68
N ARG A 132 -3.61 10.63 19.89
CA ARG A 132 -4.00 11.99 19.49
C ARG A 132 -5.15 11.91 18.49
N PRO A 133 -6.11 12.86 18.48
CA PRO A 133 -7.27 12.80 17.58
C PRO A 133 -6.94 12.64 16.10
N ILE A 134 -5.89 13.31 15.60
CA ILE A 134 -5.48 13.20 14.19
C ILE A 134 -5.00 11.79 13.81
N VAL A 135 -4.22 11.15 14.69
CA VAL A 135 -3.74 9.77 14.49
C VAL A 135 -4.92 8.81 14.53
N GLU A 136 -5.88 9.06 15.41
CA GLU A 136 -7.03 8.19 15.56
C GLU A 136 -8.02 8.29 14.40
N LEU A 137 -8.16 9.48 13.81
CA LEU A 137 -8.93 9.68 12.59
C LEU A 137 -8.35 8.86 11.42
N GLU A 138 -7.03 8.89 11.24
CA GLU A 138 -6.35 8.09 10.22
C GLU A 138 -6.49 6.58 10.47
N ASN A 139 -6.33 6.13 11.72
CA ASN A 139 -6.56 4.73 12.09
C ASN A 139 -8.00 4.30 11.78
N ALA A 140 -8.99 5.12 12.11
CA ALA A 140 -10.39 4.84 11.82
C ALA A 140 -10.64 4.74 10.31
N ALA A 141 -10.02 5.61 9.50
CA ALA A 141 -10.12 5.53 8.05
C ALA A 141 -9.49 4.25 7.48
N GLN A 142 -8.39 3.76 8.07
CA GLN A 142 -7.78 2.48 7.67
C GLN A 142 -8.65 1.28 8.06
N GLU A 143 -9.29 1.31 9.24
CA GLU A 143 -10.23 0.26 9.64
C GLU A 143 -11.47 0.24 8.75
N GLU A 144 -12.00 1.41 8.38
CA GLU A 144 -13.11 1.53 7.42
C GLU A 144 -12.74 0.97 6.04
N LEU A 145 -11.51 1.20 5.58
CA LEU A 145 -11.02 0.62 4.34
C LEU A 145 -11.00 -0.92 4.40
N LYS A 146 -10.53 -1.52 5.51
CA LYS A 146 -10.55 -2.99 5.68
C LYS A 146 -11.97 -3.55 5.60
N ILE A 147 -12.94 -2.87 6.23
CA ILE A 147 -14.36 -3.25 6.16
C ILE A 147 -14.88 -3.11 4.72
N THR A 148 -14.54 -2.01 4.05
CA THR A 148 -14.89 -1.74 2.65
C THR A 148 -14.38 -2.85 1.73
N GLU A 149 -13.13 -3.29 1.89
CA GLU A 149 -12.55 -4.38 1.09
C GLU A 149 -13.26 -5.72 1.30
N LEU A 150 -13.60 -6.07 2.55
CA LEU A 150 -14.37 -7.28 2.86
C LEU A 150 -15.77 -7.24 2.24
N ARG A 151 -16.44 -6.09 2.30
CA ARG A 151 -17.78 -5.90 1.72
C ARG A 151 -17.76 -5.88 0.20
N LEU A 152 -16.74 -5.30 -0.44
CA LEU A 152 -16.52 -5.40 -1.89
C LEU A 152 -16.29 -6.85 -2.32
N ALA A 153 -15.47 -7.60 -1.60
CA ALA A 153 -15.26 -9.02 -1.90
C ALA A 153 -16.57 -9.82 -1.86
N LYS A 154 -17.45 -9.54 -0.87
CA LYS A 154 -18.79 -10.14 -0.81
C LYS A 154 -19.65 -9.74 -2.00
N LEU A 155 -19.69 -8.45 -2.35
CA LEU A 155 -20.47 -7.91 -3.47
C LEU A 155 -20.10 -8.60 -4.80
N PHE A 156 -18.80 -8.75 -5.07
CA PHE A 156 -18.28 -9.44 -6.26
C PHE A 156 -18.48 -10.96 -6.23
N SER A 157 -18.70 -11.56 -5.05
CA SER A 157 -18.97 -13.00 -4.91
C SER A 157 -20.46 -13.35 -5.02
N SER A 158 -21.36 -12.35 -4.95
CA SER A 158 -22.81 -12.54 -4.91
C SER A 158 -23.54 -12.38 -6.26
N GLU A 159 -22.82 -12.24 -7.38
CA GLU A 159 -23.45 -12.33 -8.72
C GLU A 159 -23.56 -13.80 -9.19
N PRO A 160 -24.68 -14.21 -9.81
CA PRO A 160 -24.86 -15.58 -10.29
C PRO A 160 -24.01 -15.85 -11.54
N THR A 161 -22.99 -16.71 -11.39
CA THR A 161 -22.24 -17.30 -12.50
C THR A 161 -23.08 -18.31 -13.28
N VAL A 162 -23.20 -18.13 -14.59
CA VAL A 162 -23.63 -19.16 -15.56
C VAL A 162 -22.36 -19.83 -16.13
N PRO A 163 -22.29 -21.18 -16.24
CA PRO A 163 -21.08 -21.90 -16.57
C PRO A 163 -20.87 -22.03 -18.09
N SER A 164 -19.62 -22.13 -18.54
CA SER A 164 -19.30 -22.55 -19.92
C SER A 164 -17.97 -23.28 -19.98
N HIS A 165 -17.97 -24.30 -20.84
CA HIS A 165 -17.04 -25.42 -20.92
C HIS A 165 -15.70 -25.12 -21.62
N THR A 166 -14.77 -26.02 -21.34
CA THR A 166 -13.45 -26.32 -21.93
C THR A 166 -13.41 -26.47 -23.45
N THR A 167 -12.30 -26.06 -24.09
CA THR A 167 -11.57 -26.88 -25.10
C THR A 167 -10.13 -26.35 -25.33
N GLU A 168 -9.20 -27.27 -25.60
CA GLU A 168 -7.73 -27.11 -25.70
C GLU A 168 -7.20 -26.74 -27.11
N SER A 169 -6.03 -26.06 -27.14
CA SER A 169 -4.76 -26.21 -27.94
C SER A 169 -4.78 -26.45 -29.49
N PRO A 170 -3.70 -26.14 -30.30
CA PRO A 170 -2.25 -26.28 -30.01
C PRO A 170 -1.20 -25.32 -30.67
N THR A 171 0.00 -25.34 -30.04
CA THR A 171 1.44 -25.28 -30.47
C THR A 171 1.98 -24.40 -31.64
N ILE A 172 3.19 -23.82 -31.45
CA ILE A 172 4.46 -24.11 -32.20
C ILE A 172 5.65 -23.36 -31.56
N GLN A 173 6.77 -24.08 -31.39
CA GLN A 173 8.12 -23.62 -30.99
C GLN A 173 8.92 -23.10 -32.19
N SER A 174 9.93 -22.25 -31.94
CA SER A 174 11.25 -22.40 -32.58
C SER A 174 12.38 -21.64 -31.86
N ASP A 175 13.54 -22.30 -31.82
CA ASP A 175 14.83 -21.88 -31.23
C ASP A 175 15.62 -20.87 -32.09
N LYS A 176 16.44 -19.98 -31.48
CA LYS A 176 17.93 -20.07 -31.47
C LYS A 176 18.70 -18.83 -30.95
N ALA A 177 19.76 -19.16 -30.19
CA ALA A 177 21.14 -18.64 -30.18
C ALA A 177 21.51 -17.31 -29.46
N ALA A 178 22.12 -17.49 -28.28
CA ALA A 178 23.36 -16.92 -27.73
C ALA A 178 23.77 -15.48 -28.10
N GLY A 179 23.68 -14.62 -27.07
CA GLY A 179 24.24 -13.26 -27.00
C GLY A 179 23.31 -12.25 -26.32
N SER A 180 22.02 -12.56 -26.25
CA SER A 180 21.01 -11.69 -25.65
C SER A 180 20.85 -11.99 -24.16
N SER A 181 20.84 -10.95 -23.34
CA SER A 181 20.29 -11.09 -22.00
C SER A 181 18.82 -11.51 -22.09
N ASN A 182 18.35 -12.41 -21.23
CA ASN A 182 16.93 -12.76 -21.11
C ASN A 182 16.15 -11.69 -20.32
N ARG A 183 16.83 -10.65 -19.81
CA ARG A 183 16.18 -9.57 -19.09
C ARG A 183 15.73 -8.49 -20.08
N SER A 184 14.53 -7.97 -19.87
CA SER A 184 14.05 -6.76 -20.53
C SER A 184 14.44 -5.48 -19.79
N ARG A 185 15.14 -5.58 -18.65
CA ARG A 185 15.50 -4.47 -17.77
C ARG A 185 16.83 -4.72 -17.05
N PRO A 186 17.57 -3.66 -16.66
CA PRO A 186 18.81 -3.81 -15.91
C PRO A 186 18.58 -4.51 -14.56
N PRO A 187 19.59 -5.21 -14.02
CA PRO A 187 19.47 -5.91 -12.74
C PRO A 187 19.13 -5.01 -11.55
N ILE A 188 19.55 -3.74 -11.59
CA ILE A 188 19.27 -2.74 -10.56
C ILE A 188 18.35 -1.68 -11.17
N THR A 189 17.21 -1.45 -10.54
CA THR A 189 16.27 -0.38 -10.91
C THR A 189 15.85 0.43 -9.69
N THR A 190 15.36 1.64 -9.92
CA THR A 190 14.80 2.48 -8.86
C THR A 190 13.52 3.18 -9.30
N HIS A 191 12.76 3.62 -8.31
CA HIS A 191 11.56 4.43 -8.43
C HIS A 191 11.53 5.40 -7.25
N VAL A 192 11.22 6.67 -7.51
CA VAL A 192 11.14 7.69 -6.48
C VAL A 192 9.71 8.20 -6.36
N LEU A 193 9.15 8.08 -5.17
CA LEU A 193 7.83 8.60 -4.81
C LEU A 193 7.99 9.77 -3.86
N ASP A 194 7.41 10.92 -4.20
CA ASP A 194 7.26 12.03 -3.28
C ASP A 194 6.04 11.78 -2.40
N VAL A 195 6.27 11.27 -1.19
CA VAL A 195 5.21 10.92 -0.26
C VAL A 195 4.59 12.15 0.41
N ALA A 196 5.25 13.31 0.38
CA ALA A 196 4.66 14.56 0.85
C ALA A 196 3.62 15.10 -0.15
N ARG A 197 3.81 14.83 -1.45
CA ARG A 197 2.89 15.24 -2.53
C ARG A 197 1.96 14.13 -3.01
N GLY A 198 2.22 12.88 -2.61
CA GLY A 198 1.45 11.72 -3.05
C GLY A 198 1.63 11.39 -4.54
N SER A 199 2.78 11.72 -5.14
CA SER A 199 3.01 11.58 -6.58
C SER A 199 4.42 11.08 -6.91
N PRO A 200 4.65 10.46 -8.09
CA PRO A 200 6.00 10.13 -8.53
C PRO A 200 6.87 11.38 -8.59
N ALA A 201 8.12 11.26 -8.15
CA ALA A 201 9.06 12.37 -8.12
C ALA A 201 9.85 12.43 -9.43
N SER A 202 9.37 13.23 -10.38
CA SER A 202 10.02 13.44 -11.68
C SER A 202 11.18 14.42 -11.58
N GLY A 203 12.22 14.23 -12.40
CA GLY A 203 13.35 15.16 -12.50
C GLY A 203 14.44 14.99 -11.45
N ILE A 204 14.42 13.92 -10.64
CA ILE A 204 15.48 13.61 -9.67
C ILE A 204 16.66 12.98 -10.40
N GLU A 205 17.85 13.55 -10.23
CA GLU A 205 19.09 12.95 -10.71
C GLU A 205 19.45 11.74 -9.83
N VAL A 206 19.77 10.63 -10.48
CA VAL A 206 20.09 9.35 -9.86
C VAL A 206 21.46 8.88 -10.36
N HIS A 207 22.32 8.47 -9.45
CA HIS A 207 23.65 7.95 -9.74
C HIS A 207 23.81 6.57 -9.12
N LEU A 208 24.32 5.61 -9.89
CA LEU A 208 24.65 4.26 -9.42
C LEU A 208 26.16 4.04 -9.48
N GLU A 209 26.71 3.50 -8.39
CA GLU A 209 28.12 3.21 -8.23
C GLU A 209 28.33 1.82 -7.61
N MET A 210 29.49 1.23 -7.87
CA MET A 210 29.95 -0.02 -7.26
C MET A 210 31.25 0.19 -6.52
N TRP A 211 31.41 -0.46 -5.37
CA TRP A 211 32.64 -0.44 -4.60
C TRP A 211 33.73 -1.27 -5.30
N LYS A 212 34.89 -0.65 -5.53
CA LYS A 212 36.02 -1.19 -6.28
C LYS A 212 36.80 -2.25 -5.51
N ASP A 213 36.87 -2.13 -4.18
CA ASP A 213 37.68 -3.03 -3.37
C ASP A 213 36.90 -4.31 -3.04
N VAL A 214 37.27 -5.38 -3.72
CA VAL A 214 36.72 -6.72 -3.53
C VAL A 214 37.26 -7.43 -2.27
N SER A 215 38.34 -6.91 -1.67
CA SER A 215 38.97 -7.50 -0.49
C SER A 215 38.36 -7.02 0.84
N ALA A 216 37.68 -5.86 0.84
CA ALA A 216 37.06 -5.31 2.04
C ALA A 216 35.78 -4.52 1.75
N PRO A 217 34.73 -4.65 2.60
CA PRO A 217 33.52 -3.85 2.47
C PRO A 217 33.80 -2.35 2.69
N PRO A 218 32.97 -1.45 2.13
CA PRO A 218 33.04 -0.04 2.47
C PRO A 218 32.83 0.14 3.98
N SER A 219 33.71 0.93 4.60
CA SER A 219 33.75 1.11 6.05
C SER A 219 33.93 2.57 6.41
N PHE A 220 33.38 2.99 7.55
CA PHE A 220 33.59 4.33 8.12
C PHE A 220 35.06 4.63 8.46
N ARG A 221 35.94 3.62 8.46
CA ARG A 221 37.39 3.81 8.63
C ARG A 221 38.10 4.28 7.36
N ASN A 222 37.44 4.18 6.20
CA ASN A 222 38.01 4.57 4.92
C ASN A 222 37.99 6.10 4.85
N LYS A 223 39.14 6.72 5.14
CA LYS A 223 39.27 8.18 5.28
C LYS A 223 38.73 8.97 4.09
N ASP A 224 38.82 8.41 2.89
CA ASP A 224 38.49 9.14 1.66
C ASP A 224 37.23 8.63 0.95
N PHE A 225 36.63 7.50 1.36
CA PHE A 225 35.52 6.83 0.65
C PHE A 225 35.66 6.75 -0.90
N ASN A 226 36.84 6.96 -1.49
CA ASN A 226 37.08 7.09 -2.93
C ASN A 226 37.08 5.74 -3.69
N GLY A 227 36.67 4.68 -3.01
CA GLY A 227 36.57 3.34 -3.58
C GLY A 227 35.34 3.12 -4.46
N TRP A 228 34.51 4.13 -4.75
CA TRP A 228 33.35 3.96 -5.62
C TRP A 228 33.71 4.17 -7.11
N ALA A 229 33.19 3.31 -7.98
CA ALA A 229 33.22 3.42 -9.43
C ALA A 229 31.81 3.67 -9.95
N THR A 230 31.62 4.74 -10.72
CA THR A 230 30.32 5.04 -11.36
C THR A 230 29.98 3.97 -12.41
N LEU A 231 28.77 3.42 -12.31
CA LEU A 231 28.20 2.52 -13.29
C LEU A 231 27.28 3.25 -14.27
N GLY A 232 26.52 4.24 -13.79
CA GLY A 232 25.65 5.04 -14.64
C GLY A 232 24.89 6.12 -13.89
N THR A 233 24.27 6.98 -14.67
CA THR A 233 23.51 8.14 -14.19
C THR A 233 22.20 8.27 -14.97
N SER A 234 21.16 8.77 -14.32
CA SER A 234 19.87 9.00 -14.97
C SER A 234 19.09 10.13 -14.29
N VAL A 235 17.94 10.47 -14.87
CA VAL A 235 16.97 11.38 -14.29
C VAL A 235 15.62 10.66 -14.26
N THR A 236 14.87 10.78 -13.16
CA THR A 236 13.56 10.13 -13.04
C THR A 236 12.55 10.70 -14.04
N ASN A 237 11.79 9.83 -14.68
CA ASN A 237 10.73 10.20 -15.64
C ASN A 237 9.45 10.66 -14.92
N ASN A 238 8.36 10.87 -15.66
CA ASN A 238 7.06 11.30 -15.09
C ASN A 238 6.41 10.24 -14.17
N ASP A 239 6.82 8.98 -14.29
CA ASP A 239 6.43 7.87 -13.40
C ASP A 239 7.47 7.69 -12.27
N GLY A 240 8.35 8.66 -12.03
CA GLY A 240 9.35 8.61 -10.95
C GLY A 240 10.42 7.53 -11.13
N ARG A 241 10.46 6.82 -12.26
CA ARG A 241 11.42 5.74 -12.54
C ARG A 241 12.69 6.29 -13.14
N SER A 242 13.84 5.76 -12.72
CA SER A 242 15.10 6.05 -13.43
C SER A 242 15.07 5.47 -14.83
N GLY A 243 15.84 6.06 -15.74
CA GLY A 243 16.32 5.37 -16.92
C GLY A 243 17.35 4.28 -16.57
N GLN A 244 18.05 3.80 -17.59
CA GLN A 244 19.05 2.73 -17.45
C GLN A 244 20.28 3.21 -16.68
N LEU A 245 20.55 2.62 -15.51
CA LEU A 245 21.68 2.97 -14.63
C LEU A 245 22.91 2.05 -14.81
N MET A 246 22.76 0.96 -15.56
CA MET A 246 23.80 -0.01 -15.87
C MET A 246 23.36 -0.86 -17.06
N ASP A 247 24.28 -1.61 -17.66
CA ASP A 247 23.96 -2.52 -18.75
C ASP A 247 22.97 -3.61 -18.36
N ILE A 248 22.16 -4.04 -19.32
CA ILE A 248 21.24 -5.16 -19.15
C ILE A 248 22.05 -6.45 -19.26
N VAL A 249 22.33 -7.05 -18.09
CA VAL A 249 23.08 -8.31 -17.97
C VAL A 249 22.24 -9.38 -17.28
N ASN A 250 22.49 -10.65 -17.60
CA ASN A 250 21.80 -11.76 -16.94
C ASN A 250 22.20 -11.87 -15.46
N ASN A 251 23.51 -11.75 -15.19
CA ASN A 251 24.09 -11.85 -13.87
C ASN A 251 24.81 -10.54 -13.52
N VAL A 252 24.38 -9.86 -12.47
CA VAL A 252 25.07 -8.69 -11.91
C VAL A 252 26.24 -9.14 -11.04
N ALA A 253 27.34 -8.40 -11.03
CA ALA A 253 28.50 -8.72 -10.20
C ALA A 253 28.11 -8.66 -8.70
N PRO A 254 28.52 -9.63 -7.87
CA PRO A 254 28.35 -9.51 -6.43
C PRO A 254 29.23 -8.39 -5.88
N GLY A 255 28.80 -7.74 -4.80
CA GLY A 255 29.53 -6.66 -4.17
C GLY A 255 28.63 -5.58 -3.56
N PHE A 256 29.25 -4.46 -3.19
CA PHE A 256 28.57 -3.32 -2.59
C PHE A 256 28.26 -2.27 -3.65
N TYR A 257 27.02 -1.79 -3.63
CA TYR A 257 26.50 -0.79 -4.54
C TYR A 257 26.02 0.41 -3.75
N ARG A 258 26.12 1.59 -4.37
CA ARG A 258 25.57 2.84 -3.85
C ARG A 258 24.69 3.47 -4.91
N ILE A 259 23.44 3.73 -4.55
CA ILE A 259 22.52 4.54 -5.37
C ILE A 259 22.27 5.87 -4.66
N SER A 260 22.49 6.98 -5.36
CA SER A 260 22.40 8.33 -4.82
C SER A 260 21.38 9.16 -5.58
N PHE A 261 20.62 9.99 -4.86
CA PHE A 261 19.54 10.82 -5.38
C PHE A 261 19.81 12.29 -5.03
N ASN A 262 19.75 13.20 -6.01
CA ASN A 262 19.89 14.64 -5.79
C ASN A 262 18.57 15.25 -5.30
N THR A 263 18.21 14.94 -4.05
CA THR A 263 16.97 15.38 -3.42
C THR A 263 16.93 16.89 -3.17
N GLY A 264 18.08 17.52 -2.96
CA GLY A 264 18.19 18.97 -2.76
C GLY A 264 17.83 19.76 -4.02
N LYS A 265 18.20 19.28 -5.21
CA LYS A 265 17.76 19.89 -6.47
C LYS A 265 16.25 19.80 -6.67
N TYR A 266 15.65 18.68 -6.26
CA TYR A 266 14.21 18.44 -6.39
C TYR A 266 13.37 19.14 -5.31
N ALA A 267 13.87 19.21 -4.08
CA ALA A 267 13.23 19.84 -2.93
C ALA A 267 14.24 20.76 -2.19
N PRO A 268 14.49 21.98 -2.69
CA PRO A 268 15.51 22.88 -2.13
C PRO A 268 15.30 23.30 -0.68
N ALA A 269 14.05 23.30 -0.22
CA ALA A 269 13.70 23.58 1.18
C ALA A 269 13.77 22.34 2.09
N GLY A 270 14.09 21.17 1.52
CA GLY A 270 14.22 19.91 2.25
C GLY A 270 15.51 19.84 3.05
N PHE A 271 15.49 19.01 4.08
CA PHE A 271 16.62 18.77 4.97
C PHE A 271 17.74 17.95 4.31
N PHE A 272 17.41 17.09 3.34
CA PHE A 272 18.38 16.20 2.69
C PHE A 272 18.83 16.76 1.32
N PRO A 273 20.07 17.26 1.18
CA PRO A 273 20.59 17.69 -0.12
C PRO A 273 20.86 16.49 -1.05
N TYR A 274 21.25 15.35 -0.47
CA TYR A 274 21.39 14.09 -1.16
C TYR A 274 20.90 12.96 -0.26
N VAL A 275 20.35 11.92 -0.87
CA VAL A 275 20.10 10.64 -0.21
C VAL A 275 20.95 9.59 -0.90
N SER A 276 21.75 8.84 -0.15
CA SER A 276 22.56 7.73 -0.67
C SER A 276 22.22 6.45 0.07
N ILE A 277 21.90 5.40 -0.68
CA ILE A 277 21.56 4.08 -0.16
C ILE A 277 22.67 3.12 -0.59
N ILE A 278 23.33 2.51 0.39
CA ILE A 278 24.34 1.48 0.17
C ILE A 278 23.72 0.12 0.43
N PHE A 279 23.90 -0.83 -0.50
CA PHE A 279 23.38 -2.19 -0.39
C PHE A 279 24.36 -3.22 -0.95
N GLU A 280 24.18 -4.48 -0.57
CA GLU A 280 25.03 -5.61 -0.98
C GLU A 280 24.24 -6.55 -1.89
N ILE A 281 24.89 -7.00 -2.96
CA ILE A 281 24.46 -8.13 -3.78
C ILE A 281 25.37 -9.31 -3.45
N LYS A 282 24.81 -10.38 -2.89
CA LYS A 282 25.58 -11.58 -2.54
C LYS A 282 25.82 -12.47 -3.75
N ALA A 283 26.84 -13.33 -3.66
CA ALA A 283 27.23 -14.25 -4.74
C ALA A 283 26.11 -15.18 -5.22
N ASN A 284 25.15 -15.53 -4.35
CA ASN A 284 24.00 -16.36 -4.70
C ASN A 284 22.80 -15.58 -5.27
N GLN A 285 22.90 -14.26 -5.44
CA GLN A 285 21.80 -13.39 -5.85
C GLN A 285 22.03 -12.72 -7.21
N THR A 286 23.10 -13.09 -7.91
CA THR A 286 23.55 -12.41 -9.15
C THR A 286 22.51 -12.47 -10.27
N ALA A 287 21.66 -13.49 -10.29
CA ALA A 287 20.56 -13.64 -11.23
C ALA A 287 19.25 -12.93 -10.79
N GLU A 288 19.19 -12.34 -9.60
CA GLU A 288 18.00 -11.66 -9.08
C GLU A 288 17.86 -10.23 -9.64
N HIS A 289 16.65 -9.67 -9.54
CA HIS A 289 16.41 -8.25 -9.79
C HIS A 289 16.36 -7.50 -8.45
N PHE A 290 17.01 -6.34 -8.41
CA PHE A 290 17.11 -5.48 -7.24
C PHE A 290 16.39 -4.17 -7.53
N HIS A 291 15.18 -4.05 -7.03
CA HIS A 291 14.46 -2.77 -7.03
C HIS A 291 14.76 -2.03 -5.72
N VAL A 292 15.39 -0.86 -5.80
CA VAL A 292 15.77 -0.05 -4.62
C VAL A 292 15.07 1.32 -4.73
N PRO A 293 13.80 1.44 -4.31
CA PRO A 293 13.04 2.67 -4.42
C PRO A 293 13.37 3.67 -3.30
N LEU A 294 13.05 4.94 -3.54
CA LEU A 294 13.11 6.01 -2.55
C LEU A 294 11.71 6.58 -2.33
N LEU A 295 11.22 6.50 -1.09
CA LEU A 295 10.03 7.22 -0.64
C LEU A 295 10.52 8.47 0.06
N HIS A 296 10.38 9.62 -0.61
CA HIS A 296 10.97 10.88 -0.20
C HIS A 296 9.93 11.86 0.31
N SER A 297 10.22 12.51 1.44
CA SER A 297 9.60 13.76 1.87
C SER A 297 10.71 14.78 2.21
N PRO A 298 10.40 16.08 2.32
CA PRO A 298 11.43 17.08 2.63
C PRO A 298 12.20 16.82 3.94
N PHE A 299 11.64 16.08 4.90
CA PHE A 299 12.24 15.86 6.22
C PHE A 299 12.30 14.39 6.65
N SER A 300 11.90 13.47 5.78
CA SER A 300 12.08 12.03 5.99
C SER A 300 12.26 11.29 4.67
N PHE A 301 12.91 10.14 4.70
CA PHE A 301 12.86 9.20 3.59
C PHE A 301 12.86 7.77 4.09
N THR A 302 12.35 6.85 3.27
CA THR A 302 12.47 5.41 3.49
C THR A 302 12.84 4.71 2.19
N THR A 303 13.44 3.52 2.32
CA THR A 303 13.77 2.61 1.22
C THR A 303 13.54 1.18 1.69
N TYR A 304 13.47 0.24 0.74
CA TYR A 304 13.40 -1.20 1.00
C TYR A 304 13.98 -1.98 -0.18
N ARG A 305 14.08 -3.30 -0.05
CA ARG A 305 14.43 -4.21 -1.16
C ARG A 305 13.15 -4.68 -1.84
N GLY A 306 12.88 -4.21 -3.05
CA GLY A 306 11.78 -4.69 -3.90
C GLY A 306 12.20 -5.81 -4.86
N SER A 307 11.20 -6.47 -5.44
CA SER A 307 11.32 -7.55 -6.43
C SER A 307 11.11 -7.08 -7.87
#